data_AF-A0A944QG98-F1
#
_entry.id   AF-A0A944QG98-F1
#
_cell.length_a   1.000
_cell.length_b   1.000
_cell.length_c   1.000
_cell.angle_alpha   90.00
_cell.angle_beta   90.00
_cell.angle_gamma   90.00
#
_symmetry.space_group_name_H-M   'P 1'
#
loop_
_entity.id
_entity.type
_entity.pdbx_description
1 polymer ?
#
loop_
_entity_poly.entity_id
_entity_poly.type
_entity_poly.pdbx_seq_one_letter_code
_entity_poly.pdbx_strand_id
1 'polypeptide(L)'
;MGNTVENTAPKKKFVRKFSKKTTAAVTASFLIIGGGAYAFWTTTGGGTFSAPNAASNGTVVLNATFASGLTPGASVSVTYTANNAGTSSLRVGTISHVVSTSDPLCLPADFTISNVASNTTVPASSTNFALAGTGTLTFTDTAINQDACKSATVTLTLTSN
;
A
#
# COMPACT_ATOMS: atom_id res chain seq x y z
N MET A 1 -62.70 -16.48 -36.85
CA MET A 1 -61.58 -17.36 -36.45
C MET A 1 -61.93 -18.76 -36.93
N GLY A 2 -61.16 -19.50 -37.71
CA GLY A 2 -59.73 -19.50 -37.97
C GLY A 2 -59.39 -20.98 -38.19
N ASN A 3 -59.06 -21.34 -39.44
CA ASN A 3 -58.92 -22.69 -39.95
C ASN A 3 -57.69 -23.45 -39.44
N THR A 4 -57.78 -24.78 -39.62
CA THR A 4 -56.75 -25.75 -40.03
C THR A 4 -55.65 -26.18 -39.07
N VAL A 5 -55.84 -27.42 -38.58
CA VAL A 5 -54.97 -28.60 -38.62
C VAL A 5 -53.49 -28.40 -39.02
N GLU A 6 -52.57 -28.92 -38.20
CA GLU A 6 -51.41 -29.64 -38.72
C GLU A 6 -51.01 -30.80 -37.80
N ASN A 7 -50.65 -31.90 -38.46
CA ASN A 7 -50.38 -33.24 -37.96
C ASN A 7 -49.01 -33.35 -37.30
N THR A 8 -48.84 -34.28 -36.36
CA THR A 8 -47.54 -34.95 -36.18
C THR A 8 -47.75 -36.45 -35.96
N ALA A 9 -47.11 -37.21 -36.84
CA ALA A 9 -47.22 -38.64 -37.09
C ALA A 9 -46.71 -39.55 -35.93
N PRO A 10 -47.06 -40.85 -35.91
CA PRO A 10 -46.92 -41.71 -34.74
C PRO A 10 -45.60 -42.51 -34.65
N LYS A 11 -45.24 -42.79 -33.39
CA LYS A 11 -44.54 -43.96 -32.80
C LYS A 11 -43.85 -44.95 -33.78
N LYS A 12 -42.53 -45.17 -33.58
CA LYS A 12 -41.87 -46.44 -33.95
C LYS A 12 -41.33 -47.18 -32.72
N LYS A 13 -41.69 -48.46 -32.69
CA LYS A 13 -41.55 -49.49 -31.66
C LYS A 13 -40.15 -50.09 -31.69
N PHE A 14 -39.63 -50.52 -30.54
CA PHE A 14 -38.78 -51.72 -30.49
C PHE A 14 -39.11 -52.59 -29.27
N VAL A 15 -40.05 -53.51 -29.54
CA VAL A 15 -40.18 -54.90 -29.07
C VAL A 15 -39.59 -55.27 -27.69
N ARG A 16 -40.50 -55.44 -26.70
CA ARG A 16 -40.31 -56.36 -25.57
C ARG A 16 -40.34 -57.81 -26.08
N LYS A 17 -39.30 -58.60 -25.81
CA LYS A 17 -39.40 -60.07 -25.78
C LYS A 17 -39.20 -60.54 -24.35
N PHE A 18 -40.30 -60.69 -23.61
CA PHE A 18 -40.35 -61.53 -22.42
C PHE A 18 -40.60 -62.97 -22.89
N SER A 19 -39.63 -63.86 -22.68
CA SER A 19 -39.87 -65.30 -22.68
C SER A 19 -39.80 -65.76 -21.23
N LYS A 20 -40.97 -65.97 -20.61
CA LYS A 20 -41.10 -66.54 -19.27
C LYS A 20 -41.03 -68.07 -19.40
N LYS A 21 -40.00 -68.67 -18.80
CA LYS A 21 -39.94 -70.10 -18.43
C LYS A 21 -39.27 -70.15 -17.04
N THR A 22 -40.04 -70.06 -15.96
CA THR A 22 -40.56 -71.18 -15.13
C THR A 22 -39.50 -72.01 -14.42
N THR A 23 -39.56 -71.97 -13.07
CA THR A 23 -39.22 -73.05 -12.10
C THR A 23 -37.73 -73.17 -11.72
N ALA A 24 -37.29 -73.48 -10.50
CA ALA A 24 -37.67 -73.22 -9.10
C ALA A 24 -36.46 -73.67 -8.24
N ALA A 25 -36.19 -72.97 -7.12
CA ALA A 25 -35.53 -73.39 -5.87
C ALA A 25 -34.10 -74.00 -5.87
N VAL A 26 -33.21 -73.45 -5.03
CA VAL A 26 -32.63 -74.06 -3.79
C VAL A 26 -31.34 -73.32 -3.36
N THR A 27 -31.41 -72.77 -2.13
CA THR A 27 -30.40 -72.35 -1.14
C THR A 27 -28.89 -72.27 -1.48
N ALA A 28 -28.27 -71.13 -1.15
CA ALA A 28 -27.22 -71.01 -0.13
C ALA A 28 -26.78 -69.53 0.02
N SER A 29 -26.85 -69.02 1.25
CA SER A 29 -26.34 -67.70 1.63
C SER A 29 -24.82 -67.64 1.46
N PHE A 30 -24.32 -66.68 0.69
CA PHE A 30 -22.98 -66.13 0.88
C PHE A 30 -23.11 -64.65 1.19
N LEU A 31 -22.85 -64.31 2.45
CA LEU A 31 -22.59 -62.95 2.90
C LEU A 31 -21.27 -62.50 2.26
N ILE A 32 -21.33 -61.81 1.13
CA ILE A 32 -20.17 -61.05 0.65
C ILE A 32 -20.26 -59.68 1.33
N ILE A 33 -19.56 -59.58 2.46
CA ILE A 33 -19.11 -58.30 3.00
C ILE A 33 -18.12 -57.76 1.96
N GLY A 34 -18.63 -56.94 1.05
CA GLY A 34 -17.83 -56.27 0.03
C GLY A 34 -18.38 -54.87 -0.10
N GLY A 35 -17.86 -53.96 0.73
CA GLY A 35 -18.29 -52.57 0.76
C GLY A 35 -18.28 -51.95 -0.63
N GLY A 36 -19.45 -51.56 -1.12
CA GLY A 36 -19.55 -50.61 -2.21
C GLY A 36 -19.15 -49.26 -1.65
N ALA A 37 -17.86 -48.92 -1.72
CA ALA A 37 -17.42 -47.57 -1.43
C ALA A 37 -18.19 -46.62 -2.38
N TYR A 38 -18.93 -45.67 -1.81
CA TYR A 38 -19.38 -44.52 -2.57
C TYR A 38 -18.11 -43.79 -3.04
N ALA A 39 -17.77 -43.91 -4.31
CA ALA A 39 -16.76 -43.05 -4.90
C ALA A 39 -17.35 -41.64 -5.03
N PHE A 40 -17.32 -40.87 -3.95
CA PHE A 40 -17.40 -39.43 -4.07
C PHE A 40 -16.15 -38.99 -4.85
N TRP A 41 -16.33 -38.42 -6.04
CA TRP A 41 -15.27 -37.66 -6.69
C TRP A 41 -15.09 -36.34 -5.91
N THR A 42 -14.44 -36.41 -4.75
CA THR A 42 -13.86 -35.23 -4.11
C THR A 42 -12.51 -34.99 -4.76
N THR A 43 -12.50 -34.23 -5.86
CA THR A 43 -11.27 -33.63 -6.38
C THR A 43 -10.81 -32.59 -5.36
N THR A 44 -9.79 -32.93 -4.57
CA THR A 44 -9.13 -31.95 -3.71
C THR A 44 -8.27 -31.07 -4.62
N GLY A 45 -8.76 -29.88 -4.96
CA GLY A 45 -7.99 -28.87 -5.67
C GLY A 45 -7.07 -28.14 -4.68
N GLY A 46 -5.77 -28.37 -4.79
CA GLY A 46 -4.75 -27.55 -4.14
C GLY A 46 -4.27 -26.48 -5.10
N GLY A 47 -4.43 -25.20 -4.75
CA GLY A 47 -3.87 -24.08 -5.48
C GLY A 47 -2.90 -23.31 -4.60
N THR A 48 -1.63 -23.26 -4.98
CA THR A 48 -0.67 -22.29 -4.42
C THR A 48 -0.75 -21.01 -5.23
N PHE A 49 -1.25 -19.94 -4.61
CA PHE A 49 -1.20 -18.59 -5.16
C PHE A 49 0.00 -17.86 -4.53
N SER A 50 0.92 -17.41 -5.37
CA SER A 50 2.05 -16.56 -4.97
C SER A 50 1.91 -15.25 -5.71
N ALA A 51 1.73 -14.15 -4.98
CA ALA A 51 1.78 -12.80 -5.50
C ALA A 51 2.97 -12.08 -4.84
N PRO A 52 3.84 -11.41 -5.61
CA PRO A 52 4.88 -10.60 -5.01
C PRO A 52 4.26 -9.44 -4.22
N ASN A 53 4.84 -9.12 -3.07
CA ASN A 53 4.51 -7.89 -2.34
C ASN A 53 4.97 -6.66 -3.14
N ALA A 54 4.41 -5.49 -2.87
CA ALA A 54 4.81 -4.24 -3.54
C ALA A 54 6.30 -3.93 -3.34
N ALA A 55 6.97 -3.46 -4.39
CA ALA A 55 8.42 -3.28 -4.44
C ALA A 55 8.96 -2.16 -3.53
N SER A 56 8.14 -1.14 -3.24
CA SER A 56 8.40 -0.16 -2.18
C SER A 56 7.12 0.59 -1.82
N ASN A 57 7.11 1.19 -0.63
CA ASN A 57 6.00 1.99 -0.12
C ASN A 57 6.00 3.45 -0.64
N GLY A 58 6.87 3.78 -1.61
CA GLY A 58 7.08 5.14 -2.10
C GLY A 58 8.08 5.95 -1.26
N THR A 59 8.19 7.25 -1.58
CA THR A 59 9.07 8.21 -0.88
C THR A 59 8.23 9.30 -0.23
N VAL A 60 8.58 9.70 1.00
CA VAL A 60 8.00 10.89 1.65
C VAL A 60 8.78 12.13 1.24
N VAL A 61 8.08 13.17 0.79
CA VAL A 61 8.67 14.50 0.56
C VAL A 61 8.47 15.34 1.81
N LEU A 62 9.55 15.84 2.40
CA LEU A 62 9.52 16.68 3.60
C LEU A 62 9.61 18.16 3.21
N ASN A 63 8.86 19.02 3.90
CA ASN A 63 8.89 20.46 3.71
C ASN A 63 9.12 21.15 5.06
N ALA A 64 9.93 22.20 5.07
CA ALA A 64 10.12 23.08 6.21
C ALA A 64 9.49 24.45 5.94
N THR A 65 8.98 25.10 6.98
CA THR A 65 8.46 26.47 6.92
C THR A 65 8.94 27.25 8.12
N PHE A 66 9.42 28.47 7.89
CA PHE A 66 9.89 29.40 8.91
C PHE A 66 9.69 30.83 8.44
N ALA A 67 9.67 31.77 9.38
CA ALA A 67 9.51 33.19 9.09
C ALA A 67 10.74 33.76 8.36
N SER A 68 10.51 34.68 7.42
CA SER A 68 11.58 35.43 6.77
C SER A 68 12.14 36.53 7.69
N GLY A 69 13.22 37.19 7.26
CA GLY A 69 13.80 38.33 8.00
C GLY A 69 14.71 37.93 9.16
N LEU A 70 15.35 36.75 9.07
CA LEU A 70 16.34 36.31 10.04
C LEU A 70 17.55 37.26 9.99
N THR A 71 17.83 37.93 11.11
CA THR A 71 18.97 38.84 11.28
C THR A 71 20.06 38.19 12.14
N PRO A 72 21.31 38.67 12.07
CA PRO A 72 22.37 38.16 12.95
C PRO A 72 21.95 38.23 14.42
N GLY A 73 22.14 37.14 15.16
CA GLY A 73 21.76 36.99 16.56
C GLY A 73 20.30 36.58 16.80
N ALA A 74 19.48 36.48 15.75
CA ALA A 74 18.09 36.07 15.86
C ALA A 74 17.90 34.57 15.61
N SER A 75 16.78 34.05 16.10
CA SER A 75 16.32 32.68 15.86
C SER A 75 14.86 32.66 15.42
N VAL A 76 14.51 31.70 14.57
CA VAL A 76 13.13 31.47 14.11
C VAL A 76 12.74 30.00 14.30
N SER A 77 11.47 29.78 14.61
CA SER A 77 10.90 28.43 14.69
C SER A 77 10.70 27.85 13.29
N VAL A 78 11.06 26.58 13.12
CA VAL A 78 10.83 25.80 11.89
C VAL A 78 9.75 24.76 12.16
N THR A 79 8.70 24.75 11.34
CA THR A 79 7.66 23.73 11.34
C THR A 79 7.81 22.83 10.13
N TYR A 80 7.36 21.57 10.24
CA TYR A 80 7.54 20.58 9.19
C TYR A 80 6.23 19.97 8.72
N THR A 81 6.15 19.68 7.43
CA THR A 81 5.08 18.89 6.82
C THR A 81 5.65 17.82 5.91
N ALA A 82 4.84 16.80 5.63
CA ALA A 82 5.19 15.71 4.76
C ALA A 82 4.11 15.44 3.71
N ASN A 83 4.55 15.03 2.52
CA ASN A 83 3.70 14.52 1.47
C ASN A 83 4.06 13.05 1.23
N ASN A 84 3.05 12.18 1.28
CA ASN A 84 3.17 10.76 0.99
C ASN A 84 2.21 10.41 -0.14
N ALA A 85 2.72 10.42 -1.37
CA ALA A 85 1.96 10.00 -2.55
C ALA A 85 1.87 8.46 -2.70
N GLY A 86 2.48 7.71 -1.78
CA GLY A 86 2.42 6.25 -1.76
C GLY A 86 1.04 5.71 -1.36
N THR A 87 0.90 4.40 -1.51
CA THR A 87 -0.33 3.65 -1.20
C THR A 87 -0.33 3.07 0.22
N SER A 88 0.74 3.25 0.98
CA SER A 88 0.88 2.79 2.36
C SER A 88 1.43 3.91 3.25
N SER A 89 1.25 3.75 4.56
CA SER A 89 1.74 4.74 5.54
C SER A 89 3.25 4.61 5.72
N LEU A 90 3.92 5.75 5.80
CA LEU A 90 5.38 5.84 5.96
C LEU A 90 5.72 6.55 7.27
N ARG A 91 6.82 6.14 7.91
CA ARG A 91 7.24 6.73 9.17
C ARG A 91 8.38 7.72 8.96
N VAL A 92 8.25 8.89 9.56
CA VAL A 92 9.30 9.91 9.66
C VAL A 92 9.85 9.84 11.08
N GLY A 93 11.05 9.28 11.25
CA GLY A 93 11.73 9.21 12.54
C GLY A 93 12.36 10.53 12.92
N THR A 94 13.62 10.72 12.54
CA THR A 94 14.39 11.94 12.85
C THR A 94 14.59 12.79 11.60
N ILE A 95 14.22 14.06 11.66
CA ILE A 95 14.44 15.05 10.60
C ILE A 95 15.83 15.65 10.77
N SER A 96 16.68 15.47 9.76
CA SER A 96 18.01 16.07 9.67
C SER A 96 18.01 17.21 8.64
N HIS A 97 18.93 18.15 8.82
CA HIS A 97 18.97 19.39 8.06
C HIS A 97 20.34 19.61 7.44
N VAL A 98 20.35 20.12 6.21
CA VAL A 98 21.51 20.74 5.59
C VAL A 98 21.12 22.16 5.20
N VAL A 99 21.88 23.15 5.68
CA VAL A 99 21.66 24.55 5.34
C VAL A 99 22.44 24.89 4.08
N SER A 100 21.83 25.64 3.18
CA SER A 100 22.51 26.30 2.06
C SER A 100 22.03 27.74 1.92
N THR A 101 22.86 28.57 1.30
CA THR A 101 22.60 29.98 1.05
C THR A 101 22.75 30.27 -0.44
N SER A 102 21.99 31.24 -0.95
CA SER A 102 22.10 31.64 -2.36
C SER A 102 23.30 32.53 -2.66
N ASP A 103 23.93 33.10 -1.63
CA ASP A 103 25.10 33.98 -1.75
C ASP A 103 26.32 33.30 -1.11
N PRO A 104 27.43 33.11 -1.84
CA PRO A 104 28.62 32.43 -1.31
C PRO A 104 29.31 33.19 -0.17
N LEU A 105 29.07 34.49 -0.01
CA LEU A 105 29.58 35.30 1.10
C LEU A 105 28.65 35.27 2.32
N CYS A 106 27.42 34.78 2.17
CA CYS A 106 26.55 34.44 3.30
C CYS A 106 26.81 33.00 3.69
N LEU A 107 27.63 32.75 4.71
CA LEU A 107 28.12 31.41 4.99
C LEU A 107 27.03 30.53 5.60
N PRO A 108 26.77 29.31 5.05
CA PRO A 108 25.84 28.37 5.68
C PRO A 108 26.24 27.98 7.12
N ALA A 109 27.54 28.06 7.43
CA ALA A 109 28.09 27.77 8.75
C ALA A 109 27.65 28.76 9.85
N ASP A 110 27.20 29.96 9.47
CA ASP A 110 26.67 30.93 10.43
C ASP A 110 25.26 30.54 10.92
N PHE A 111 24.61 29.58 10.24
CA PHE A 111 23.28 29.10 10.57
C PHE A 111 23.35 27.75 11.28
N THR A 112 22.65 27.65 12.41
CA THR A 112 22.61 26.43 13.21
C THR A 112 21.17 25.95 13.39
N ILE A 113 20.99 24.64 13.23
CA ILE A 113 19.72 23.95 13.48
C ILE A 113 20.02 22.51 13.89
N SER A 114 19.40 22.05 14.97
CA SER A 114 19.55 20.67 15.46
C SER A 114 18.59 19.71 14.74
N ASN A 115 18.94 18.43 14.75
CA ASN A 115 18.03 17.37 14.29
C ASN A 115 16.79 17.31 15.19
N VAL A 116 15.64 17.04 14.58
CA VAL A 116 14.34 17.03 15.27
C VAL A 116 13.76 15.62 15.22
N ALA A 117 13.48 15.04 16.39
CA ALA A 117 12.76 13.77 16.47
C ALA A 117 11.27 14.03 16.20
N SER A 118 10.75 13.50 15.11
CA SER A 118 9.33 13.61 14.74
C SER A 118 8.54 12.36 15.12
N ASN A 119 9.09 11.17 14.86
CA ASN A 119 8.45 9.87 15.15
C ASN A 119 7.01 9.72 14.61
N THR A 120 6.67 10.48 13.57
CA THR A 120 5.31 10.61 13.04
C THR A 120 5.06 9.61 11.92
N THR A 121 3.90 8.94 11.96
CA THR A 121 3.42 8.11 10.84
C THR A 121 2.58 8.97 9.91
N VAL A 122 3.03 9.11 8.67
CA VAL A 122 2.37 9.86 7.61
C VAL A 122 1.46 8.91 6.83
N PRO A 123 0.13 9.12 6.82
CA PRO A 123 -0.81 8.26 6.11
C PRO A 123 -0.52 8.16 4.61
N ALA A 124 -1.01 7.10 3.97
CA ALA A 124 -0.98 7.00 2.51
C ALA A 124 -1.77 8.14 1.85
N SER A 125 -1.33 8.56 0.66
CA SER A 125 -2.00 9.60 -0.14
C SER A 125 -2.25 10.93 0.59
N SER A 126 -1.43 11.28 1.58
CA SER A 126 -1.55 12.53 2.32
C SER A 126 -0.69 13.65 1.73
N THR A 127 -1.21 14.87 1.75
CA THR A 127 -0.51 16.09 1.31
C THR A 127 -0.47 17.08 2.46
N ASN A 128 0.67 17.76 2.65
CA ASN A 128 0.89 18.75 3.72
C ASN A 128 0.53 18.22 5.12
N PHE A 129 0.79 16.93 5.38
CA PHE A 129 0.53 16.33 6.68
C PHE A 129 1.48 16.92 7.72
N ALA A 130 0.94 17.47 8.81
CA ALA A 130 1.75 18.06 9.86
C ALA A 130 2.61 17.01 10.57
N LEU A 131 3.90 17.27 10.68
CA LEU A 131 4.82 16.42 11.44
C LEU A 131 4.95 16.93 12.87
N ALA A 132 5.11 16.02 13.83
CA ALA A 132 5.42 16.40 15.20
C ALA A 132 6.86 16.93 15.29
N GLY A 133 7.10 17.80 16.26
CA GLY A 133 8.38 18.45 16.51
C GLY A 133 8.53 19.79 15.79
N THR A 134 9.29 20.68 16.41
CA THR A 134 9.64 22.00 15.85
C THR A 134 11.14 22.18 15.93
N GLY A 135 11.74 22.71 14.87
CA GLY A 135 13.14 23.10 14.86
C GLY A 135 13.31 24.55 15.27
N THR A 136 14.55 24.94 15.53
CA THR A 136 14.94 26.33 15.71
C THR A 136 16.15 26.59 14.83
N LEU A 137 15.97 27.47 13.85
CA LEU A 137 17.04 27.95 13.00
C LEU A 137 17.59 29.24 13.62
N THR A 138 18.87 29.25 13.95
CA THR A 138 19.55 30.41 14.54
C THR A 138 20.58 30.95 13.56
N PHE A 139 20.60 32.26 13.38
CA PHE A 139 21.66 32.95 12.65
C PHE A 139 22.63 33.58 13.64
N THR A 140 23.86 33.07 13.65
CA THR A 140 24.89 33.48 14.61
C THR A 140 25.36 34.89 14.28
N ASP A 141 25.42 35.74 15.30
CA ASP A 141 26.08 37.04 15.21
C ASP A 141 27.59 36.86 15.36
N THR A 142 28.34 37.26 14.34
CA THR A 142 29.80 37.06 14.27
C THR A 142 30.54 38.39 14.31
N ALA A 143 31.84 38.36 14.58
CA ALA A 143 32.68 39.56 14.52
C ALA A 143 33.02 40.02 13.08
N ILE A 144 32.54 39.31 12.05
CA ILE A 144 32.78 39.63 10.64
C ILE A 144 31.55 40.27 9.99
N ASN A 145 31.75 40.93 8.84
CA ASN A 145 30.64 41.55 8.12
C ASN A 145 29.77 40.46 7.45
N GLN A 146 28.49 40.38 7.85
CA GLN A 146 27.48 39.45 7.33
C GLN A 146 26.44 40.12 6.40
N ASP A 147 26.75 41.30 5.84
CA ASP A 147 25.84 42.09 4.98
C ASP A 147 25.39 41.34 3.73
N ALA A 148 26.21 40.43 3.22
CA ALA A 148 25.85 39.55 2.10
C ALA A 148 24.59 38.71 2.40
N CYS A 149 24.28 38.46 3.68
CA CYS A 149 23.07 37.73 4.07
C CYS A 149 21.77 38.54 3.97
N LYS A 150 21.81 39.87 3.78
CA LYS A 150 20.61 40.72 3.74
C LYS A 150 19.64 40.37 2.59
N SER A 151 20.18 39.90 1.47
CA SER A 151 19.40 39.47 0.30
C SER A 151 19.56 37.99 -0.03
N ALA A 152 20.30 37.24 0.80
CA ALA A 152 20.51 35.83 0.58
C ALA A 152 19.25 35.02 0.96
N THR A 153 18.94 34.02 0.14
CA THR A 153 17.92 33.03 0.47
C THR A 153 18.57 31.89 1.22
N VAL A 154 18.07 31.61 2.43
CA VAL A 154 18.48 30.44 3.24
C VAL A 154 17.54 29.28 2.93
N THR A 155 18.11 28.13 2.55
CA THR A 155 17.37 26.92 2.22
C THR A 155 17.73 25.79 3.18
N LEU A 156 16.72 25.07 3.67
CA LEU A 156 16.89 23.84 4.44
C LEU A 156 16.58 22.64 3.56
N THR A 157 17.58 21.80 3.31
CA THR A 157 17.38 20.48 2.71
C THR A 157 17.16 19.46 3.83
N LEU A 158 16.06 18.72 3.75
CA LEU A 158 15.62 17.81 4.80
C LEU A 158 15.85 16.35 4.42
N THR A 159 16.23 15.52 5.38
CA THR A 159 16.25 14.06 5.25
C THR A 159 15.65 13.41 6.50
N SER A 160 15.14 12.18 6.37
CA SER A 160 14.65 11.40 7.51
C SER A 160 15.11 9.96 7.50
N ASN A 161 15.27 9.38 8.68
CA ASN A 161 15.52 7.95 8.91
C ASN A 161 14.31 7.28 9.59
#